data_AF-A0A4Y7J4C0-F1
#
_entry.id   AF-A0A4Y7J4C0-F1
#
_cell.length_a   1.000
_cell.length_b   1.000
_cell.length_c   1.000
_cell.angle_alpha   90.00
_cell.angle_beta   90.00
_cell.angle_gamma   90.00
#
_symmetry.space_group_name_H-M   'P 1'
#
loop_
_entity.id
_entity.type
_entity.pdbx_description
1 polymer ?
#
loop_
_entity_poly.entity_id
_entity_poly.type
_entity_poly.pdbx_seq_one_letter_code
_entity_poly.pdbx_strand_id
1 'polypeptide(L)'
;MLETRKEVSYLLCAKDSKVSLMRFKYDGISVDLSYAQLKVMSVPDNMDVLNPFILENIDETSWKCLSGVRANMQILQLVPNLEILKIRSGQVPVSVAVP
;
A
#
# COMPACT_ATOMS: atom_id res chain seq x y z
N MET A 1 -0.76 -2.50 18.85
CA MET A 1 -1.32 -1.18 18.44
C MET A 1 -2.63 -1.32 17.67
N LEU A 2 -2.76 -2.21 16.68
CA LEU A 2 -4.04 -2.41 15.97
C LEU A 2 -5.05 -3.23 16.80
N GLU A 3 -4.61 -4.29 17.48
CA GLU A 3 -5.47 -5.15 18.33
C GLU A 3 -6.20 -4.40 19.46
N THR A 4 -5.67 -3.25 19.88
CA THR A 4 -6.23 -2.46 20.99
C THR A 4 -7.28 -1.44 20.52
N ARG A 5 -7.51 -1.31 19.21
CA ARG A 5 -8.45 -0.35 18.62
C ARG A 5 -9.83 -0.98 18.47
N LYS A 6 -10.89 -0.26 18.85
CA LYS A 6 -12.28 -0.77 18.82
C LYS A 6 -12.83 -0.84 17.39
N GLU A 7 -12.29 -0.01 16.51
CA GLU A 7 -12.59 0.10 15.09
C GLU A 7 -12.06 -1.11 14.31
N VAL A 8 -11.06 -1.81 14.85
CA VAL A 8 -10.39 -2.93 14.21
C VAL A 8 -11.09 -4.25 14.54
N SER A 9 -11.47 -4.98 13.50
CA SER A 9 -12.02 -6.34 13.60
C SER A 9 -11.39 -7.25 12.54
N TYR A 10 -11.55 -8.57 12.69
CA TYR A 10 -11.04 -9.57 11.74
C TYR A 10 -9.54 -9.44 11.42
N LEU A 11 -8.71 -9.15 12.42
CA LEU A 11 -7.26 -9.04 12.25
C LEU A 11 -6.63 -10.41 11.97
N LEU A 12 -5.99 -10.54 10.82
CA LEU A 12 -5.31 -11.73 10.33
C LEU A 12 -3.92 -11.37 9.83
N CYS A 13 -2.90 -12.04 10.38
CA CYS A 13 -1.52 -11.92 9.90
C CYS A 13 -1.19 -13.12 9.00
N ALA A 14 -0.99 -12.89 7.71
CA ALA A 14 -0.56 -13.93 6.80
C ALA A 14 0.96 -14.11 6.92
N LYS A 15 1.39 -15.22 7.54
CA LYS A 15 2.81 -15.59 7.65
C LYS A 15 3.32 -16.40 6.46
N ASP A 16 2.44 -17.10 5.75
CA ASP A 16 2.79 -18.00 4.63
C ASP A 16 2.67 -17.37 3.24
N SER A 17 2.41 -16.07 3.14
CA SER A 17 2.33 -15.38 1.85
C SER A 17 3.69 -14.90 1.36
N LYS A 18 3.90 -14.91 0.03
CA LYS A 18 5.09 -14.36 -0.64
C LYS A 18 5.34 -12.85 -0.40
N VAL A 19 4.44 -12.21 0.33
CA VAL A 19 4.36 -10.78 0.65
C VAL A 19 3.96 -10.71 2.13
N SER A 20 4.63 -9.88 2.93
CA SER A 20 4.21 -9.64 4.31
C SER A 20 2.89 -8.87 4.31
N LEU A 21 1.78 -9.54 4.63
CA LEU A 21 0.44 -8.97 4.57
C LEU A 21 -0.32 -9.19 5.89
N MET A 22 -0.92 -8.11 6.37
CA MET A 22 -1.88 -8.10 7.46
C MET A 22 -3.23 -7.65 6.91
N ARG A 23 -4.28 -8.44 7.13
CA ARG A 23 -5.65 -8.11 6.71
C ARG A 23 -6.48 -7.82 7.94
N PHE A 24 -7.28 -6.77 7.89
CA PHE A 24 -8.23 -6.45 8.95
C PHE A 24 -9.42 -5.68 8.37
N LYS A 25 -10.44 -5.45 9.19
CA LYS A 25 -11.46 -4.45 8.92
C LYS A 25 -11.30 -3.28 9.87
N TYR A 26 -11.32 -2.07 9.34
CA TYR A 26 -11.36 -0.82 10.10
C TYR A 26 -12.71 -0.17 9.86
N ASP A 27 -13.55 0.00 10.89
CA ASP A 27 -14.93 0.50 10.77
C ASP A 27 -15.73 -0.20 9.66
N GLY A 28 -15.56 -1.51 9.56
CA GLY A 28 -16.20 -2.36 8.55
C GLY A 28 -15.53 -2.37 7.17
N ILE A 29 -14.57 -1.48 6.91
CA ILE A 29 -13.82 -1.39 5.65
C ILE A 29 -12.66 -2.39 5.67
N SER A 30 -12.60 -3.30 4.69
CA SER A 30 -11.49 -4.25 4.55
C SER A 30 -10.20 -3.52 4.15
N VAL A 31 -9.14 -3.73 4.92
CA VAL A 31 -7.81 -3.17 4.72
C VAL A 31 -6.79 -4.30 4.59
N ASP A 32 -6.03 -4.25 3.50
CA ASP A 32 -4.87 -5.09 3.24
C ASP A 32 -3.61 -4.24 3.44
N LEU A 33 -2.92 -4.45 4.56
CA LEU A 33 -1.72 -3.72 4.96
C LEU A 33 -0.47 -4.55 4.67
N SER A 34 0.35 -4.09 3.72
CA SER A 34 1.65 -4.70 3.42
C SER A 34 2.79 -4.00 4.17
N TYR A 35 3.90 -4.72 4.34
CA TYR A 35 5.12 -4.19 4.97
C TYR A 35 6.34 -4.36 4.06
N ALA A 36 7.13 -3.30 3.90
CA ALA A 36 8.42 -3.33 3.21
C ALA A 36 9.48 -2.67 4.08
N GLN A 37 10.62 -3.34 4.25
CA GLN A 37 11.79 -2.79 4.92
C GLN A 37 12.71 -2.12 3.89
N LEU A 38 13.11 -0.89 4.19
CA LEU A 38 14.06 -0.12 3.39
C LEU A 38 15.42 -0.07 4.09
N LYS A 39 16.51 0.02 3.32
CA LYS A 39 17.88 0.15 3.84
C LYS A 39 18.27 1.63 4.01
N VAL A 40 17.43 2.38 4.73
CA VAL A 40 17.65 3.80 5.03
C VAL A 40 17.55 4.05 6.53
N MET A 41 18.26 5.05 7.04
CA MET A 41 18.23 5.40 8.47
C MET A 41 16.88 5.98 8.91
N SER A 42 16.20 6.66 8.01
CA SER A 42 14.89 7.27 8.23
C SER A 42 14.12 7.36 6.91
N VAL A 43 12.81 7.18 6.96
CA VAL A 43 11.93 7.39 5.80
C VAL A 43 11.48 8.85 5.80
N PRO A 44 11.82 9.66 4.77
CA PRO A 44 11.35 11.04 4.70
C PRO A 44 9.87 11.10 4.31
N ASP A 45 9.15 12.12 4.75
CA ASP A 45 7.71 12.28 4.50
C ASP A 45 7.37 12.41 2.99
N ASN A 46 8.31 12.96 2.22
CA ASN A 46 8.19 13.18 0.77
C ASN A 46 8.94 12.12 -0.05
N MET A 47 9.11 10.91 0.48
CA MET A 47 9.81 9.84 -0.21
C MET A 47 9.14 9.50 -1.54
N ASP A 48 9.92 9.52 -2.63
CA ASP A 48 9.48 9.06 -3.94
C ASP A 48 9.66 7.55 -4.07
N VAL A 49 8.55 6.82 -4.10
CA VAL A 49 8.54 5.36 -4.25
C VAL A 49 9.02 4.91 -5.63
N LEU A 50 9.12 5.80 -6.63
CA LEU A 50 9.68 5.50 -7.95
C LEU A 50 11.19 5.66 -8.02
N ASN A 51 11.80 6.36 -7.06
CA ASN A 51 13.24 6.52 -6.98
C ASN A 51 13.92 5.14 -6.95
N PRO A 52 14.88 4.83 -7.85
CA PRO A 52 15.55 3.54 -7.87
C PRO A 52 16.43 3.29 -6.64
N PHE A 53 16.95 4.33 -5.98
CA PHE A 53 17.84 4.19 -4.82
C PHE A 53 17.16 3.52 -3.63
N ILE A 54 15.84 3.62 -3.49
CA ILE A 54 15.10 2.97 -2.38
C ILE A 54 15.10 1.44 -2.50
N LEU A 55 15.49 0.92 -3.66
CA LEU A 55 15.51 -0.51 -3.98
C LEU A 55 16.89 -1.13 -3.81
N GLU A 56 17.90 -0.32 -3.50
CA GLU A 56 19.23 -0.84 -3.28
C GLU A 56 19.25 -1.70 -2.00
N ASN A 57 19.73 -2.94 -2.15
CA ASN A 57 19.94 -3.88 -1.04
C ASN A 57 18.67 -4.23 -0.23
N ILE A 58 17.47 -4.07 -0.81
CA ILE A 58 16.23 -4.54 -0.19
C ILE A 58 16.09 -6.06 -0.37
N ASP A 59 15.42 -6.71 0.58
CA ASP A 59 15.11 -8.14 0.47
C ASP A 59 13.97 -8.40 -0.53
N GLU A 60 13.88 -9.64 -1.01
CA GLU A 60 12.89 -10.05 -2.01
C GLU A 60 11.44 -9.81 -1.56
N THR A 61 11.15 -9.95 -0.27
CA THR A 61 9.79 -9.76 0.26
C THR A 61 9.41 -8.29 0.21
N SER A 62 10.29 -7.42 0.71
CA SER A 62 10.11 -5.96 0.62
C SER A 62 10.01 -5.49 -0.82
N TRP A 63 10.79 -6.09 -1.74
CA TRP A 63 10.70 -5.79 -3.17
C TRP A 63 9.34 -6.11 -3.75
N LYS A 64 8.78 -7.29 -3.43
CA LYS A 64 7.44 -7.69 -3.87
C LYS A 64 6.35 -6.78 -3.31
N CYS A 65 6.48 -6.32 -2.07
CA CYS A 65 5.55 -5.37 -1.47
C CYS A 65 5.55 -4.01 -2.21
N LEU A 66 6.73 -3.52 -2.61
CA LEU A 66 6.88 -2.23 -3.30
C LEU A 66 6.51 -2.29 -4.77
N SER A 67 6.69 -3.43 -5.43
CA SER A 67 6.51 -3.55 -6.89
C SER A 67 5.09 -3.20 -7.34
N GLY A 68 4.06 -3.63 -6.59
CA GLY A 68 2.67 -3.30 -6.90
C GLY A 68 2.38 -1.79 -6.79
N VAL A 69 2.92 -1.14 -5.76
CA VAL A 69 2.79 0.32 -5.58
C VAL A 69 3.48 1.07 -6.71
N ARG A 70 4.71 0.67 -7.06
CA ARG A 70 5.49 1.26 -8.16
C ARG A 70 4.81 1.10 -9.50
N ALA A 71 4.31 -0.11 -9.80
CA ALA A 71 3.60 -0.38 -11.05
C ALA A 71 2.34 0.49 -11.15
N ASN A 72 1.55 0.60 -10.08
CA ASN A 72 0.38 1.46 -10.06
C ASN A 72 0.74 2.94 -10.30
N MET A 73 1.78 3.45 -9.63
CA MET A 73 2.27 4.82 -9.84
C MET A 73 2.74 5.07 -11.28
N GLN A 74 3.46 4.13 -11.89
CA GLN A 74 3.89 4.24 -13.28
C GLN A 74 2.70 4.22 -14.25
N ILE A 75 1.70 3.37 -14.01
CA ILE A 75 0.46 3.35 -14.79
C ILE A 75 -0.21 4.73 -14.73
N LEU A 76 -0.33 5.32 -13.55
CA LEU A 76 -0.93 6.65 -13.38
C LEU A 76 -0.15 7.74 -14.13
N GLN A 77 1.19 7.65 -14.22
CA GLN A 77 2.01 8.59 -14.99
C GLN A 77 1.86 8.43 -16.51
N LEU A 78 1.58 7.21 -16.98
CA LEU A 78 1.48 6.89 -18.42
C LEU A 78 0.07 7.07 -18.98
N VAL A 79 -0.93 7.11 -18.11
CA VAL A 79 -2.33 7.19 -18.53
C VAL A 79 -2.66 8.63 -18.99
N PRO A 80 -3.11 8.81 -20.25
CA PRO A 80 -3.38 10.14 -20.80
C PRO A 80 -4.60 10.82 -20.16
N ASN A 81 -5.51 10.06 -19.55
CA ASN A 81 -6.66 10.60 -18.85
C ASN A 81 -6.97 9.77 -17.59
N LEU A 82 -6.58 10.32 -16.43
CA LEU A 82 -6.75 9.68 -15.13
C LEU A 82 -8.22 9.50 -14.74
N GLU A 83 -9.10 10.42 -15.12
CA GLU A 83 -10.53 10.34 -14.79
C GLU A 83 -11.19 9.17 -15.51
N ILE A 84 -10.86 8.96 -16.79
CA ILE A 84 -11.34 7.79 -17.54
C ILE A 84 -10.82 6.49 -16.92
N LEU A 85 -9.56 6.45 -16.49
CA LEU A 85 -9.00 5.27 -15.84
C LEU A 85 -9.72 4.97 -14.53
N LYS A 86 -9.97 5.97 -13.67
CA LYS A 86 -10.69 5.80 -12.40
C LYS A 86 -12.09 5.23 -12.62
N ILE A 87 -12.84 5.81 -13.56
CA ILE A 87 -14.18 5.33 -13.93
C ILE A 87 -14.14 3.88 -14.41
N ARG A 88 -13.22 3.54 -15.33
CA ARG A 88 -13.13 2.19 -15.92
C ARG A 88 -12.60 1.14 -14.97
N SER A 89 -11.73 1.51 -14.03
CA SER A 89 -11.18 0.60 -13.02
C SER A 89 -12.10 0.40 -11.82
N GLY A 90 -13.25 1.09 -11.78
CA GLY A 90 -14.17 1.01 -10.64
C GLY A 90 -13.58 1.59 -9.36
N GLN A 91 -12.53 2.43 -9.47
CA GLN A 91 -12.01 3.18 -8.33
C GLN A 91 -13.02 4.28 -7.99
N VAL A 92 -13.88 3.99 -7.01
CA VAL A 92 -14.80 4.96 -6.44
C VAL A 92 -13.96 6.05 -5.76
N PRO A 93 -14.31 7.35 -5.88
CA PRO A 93 -13.70 8.37 -5.04
C PRO A 93 -13.89 7.94 -3.59
N VAL A 94 -12.78 7.71 -2.87
CA VAL A 94 -12.85 7.59 -1.40
C VAL A 94 -13.25 8.97 -0.92
N SER A 95 -14.56 9.20 -0.80
CA SER A 95 -15.06 10.37 -0.08
C SER A 95 -14.48 10.26 1.32
N VAL A 96 -13.63 11.20 1.65
CA VAL A 96 -13.14 11.42 3.00
C VAL A 96 -14.35 11.87 3.82
N ALA A 97 -15.19 10.93 4.24
CA ALA A 97 -16.17 11.16 5.27
C ALA A 97 -15.41 11.07 6.59
N VAL A 98 -14.89 12.21 7.03
CA VAL A 98 -14.47 12.43 8.41
C VAL A 98 -15.35 13.58 8.92
N PRO A 99 -16.24 13.35 9.90
CA PRO A 99 -16.70 14.44 10.76
C PRO A 99 -15.57 14.91 11.70
#